data_AF-A0A4Y8KRI7-F1
#
_entry.id   AF-A0A4Y8KRI7-F1
#
_cell.length_a   1.000
_cell.length_b   1.000
_cell.length_c   1.000
_cell.angle_alpha   90.00
_cell.angle_beta   90.00
_cell.angle_gamma   90.00
#
_symmetry.space_group_name_H-M   'P 1'
#
loop_
_entity.id
_entity.type
_entity.pdbx_description
1 polymer ?
#
loop_
_entity_poly.entity_id
_entity_poly.type
_entity_poly.pdbx_seq_one_letter_code
_entity_poly.pdbx_strand_id
1 'polypeptide(L)'
;MEFIISGEKRDLSAADVSARLRGHDPDRVFEYSVEIDGRDWPVKQAFGIAAGLRLSAFTSQTARRQLRKLGFPMTAEPSLVPAPPSRSTRNSRVFDQSRLHEMDTVSATTSFTWLLAGEITLDNNGWPAFPPLPHAPGLYRFSFRPLEQAGGGTVYVGESVNLARRGSNYRNAKTDRSRQRTSRRIHKELVRHLAIGGGVDLSIATDVVLGVDGEPVDLRWKSARRLAENAAVLLAQLDGEKEVLNIDADLGSAESIGDKGPANEITLG
;
A
#
# COMPACT_ATOMS: atom_id res chain seq x y z
N MET A 1 -14.06 -21.50 20.45
CA MET A 1 -13.01 -20.49 20.61
C MET A 1 -13.58 -19.10 20.33
N GLU A 2 -13.36 -18.14 21.24
CA GLU A 2 -13.80 -16.75 21.06
C GLU A 2 -12.86 -15.97 20.10
N PHE A 3 -13.42 -15.33 19.08
CA PHE A 3 -12.70 -14.39 18.22
C PHE A 3 -13.56 -13.19 17.82
N ILE A 4 -12.88 -12.09 17.50
CA ILE A 4 -13.52 -10.84 17.07
C ILE A 4 -13.39 -10.75 15.55
N ILE A 5 -14.52 -10.66 14.85
CA ILE A 5 -14.58 -10.35 13.42
C ILE A 5 -15.55 -9.19 13.24
N SER A 6 -15.11 -8.13 12.56
CA SER A 6 -15.90 -6.91 12.35
C SER A 6 -16.42 -6.25 13.64
N GLY A 7 -15.73 -6.45 14.78
CA GLY A 7 -16.10 -5.87 16.07
C GLY A 7 -17.06 -6.73 16.91
N GLU A 8 -17.59 -7.83 16.39
CA GLU A 8 -18.46 -8.74 17.14
C GLU A 8 -17.68 -9.92 17.71
N LYS A 9 -17.88 -10.21 19.01
CA LYS A 9 -17.40 -11.42 19.67
C LYS A 9 -18.24 -12.60 19.21
N ARG A 10 -17.60 -13.60 18.61
CA ARG A 10 -18.26 -14.86 18.25
C ARG A 10 -17.46 -16.05 18.76
N ASP A 11 -18.19 -17.09 19.14
CA ASP A 11 -17.61 -18.37 19.51
C ASP A 11 -17.79 -19.35 18.33
N LEU A 12 -16.69 -19.96 17.90
CA LEU A 12 -16.70 -21.01 16.89
C LEU A 12 -15.71 -22.09 17.33
N SER A 13 -16.16 -23.34 17.37
CA SER A 13 -15.34 -24.52 17.62
C SER A 13 -15.04 -25.27 16.32
N ALA A 14 -14.08 -26.20 16.34
CA ALA A 14 -13.83 -27.09 15.21
C ALA A 14 -15.07 -27.96 14.89
N ALA A 15 -15.81 -28.39 15.92
CA ALA A 15 -17.04 -29.16 15.75
C ALA A 15 -18.13 -28.34 15.02
N ASP A 16 -18.22 -27.03 15.30
CA ASP A 16 -19.16 -26.14 14.60
C ASP A 16 -18.81 -25.96 13.12
N VAL A 17 -17.51 -25.93 12.80
CA VAL A 17 -17.03 -25.83 11.41
C VAL A 17 -17.46 -27.06 10.61
N SER A 18 -17.16 -28.27 11.10
CA SER A 18 -17.58 -29.53 10.48
C SER A 18 -19.10 -29.65 10.36
N ALA A 19 -19.84 -29.29 11.43
CA ALA A 19 -21.29 -29.35 11.43
C ALA A 19 -21.93 -28.41 10.41
N ARG A 20 -21.41 -27.19 10.26
CA ARG A 20 -21.96 -26.16 9.34
C ARG A 20 -21.57 -26.38 7.89
N LEU A 21 -20.47 -27.07 7.62
CA LEU A 21 -20.08 -27.46 6.26
C LEU A 21 -20.85 -28.68 5.74
N ARG A 22 -21.49 -29.43 6.64
CA ARG A 22 -22.29 -30.60 6.28
C ARG A 22 -23.47 -30.17 5.37
N GLY A 23 -23.54 -30.73 4.17
CA GLY A 23 -24.55 -30.38 3.16
C GLY A 23 -24.11 -29.30 2.17
N HIS A 24 -22.89 -28.78 2.28
CA HIS A 24 -22.26 -27.96 1.26
C HIS A 24 -21.20 -28.77 0.50
N ASP A 25 -20.94 -28.38 -0.76
CA ASP A 25 -19.86 -28.94 -1.56
C ASP A 25 -18.69 -27.95 -1.65
N PRO A 26 -17.44 -28.42 -1.54
CA PRO A 26 -16.27 -27.57 -1.76
C PRO A 26 -16.26 -27.01 -3.19
N ASP A 27 -16.07 -25.70 -3.29
CA ASP A 27 -15.77 -25.04 -4.55
C ASP A 27 -14.35 -25.39 -5.01
N ARG A 28 -14.04 -25.04 -6.26
CA ARG A 28 -12.69 -25.20 -6.80
C ARG A 28 -11.66 -24.43 -5.96
N VAL A 29 -10.64 -25.14 -5.47
CA VAL A 29 -9.48 -24.55 -4.79
C VAL A 29 -8.57 -23.88 -5.82
N PHE A 30 -8.27 -22.59 -5.62
CA PHE A 30 -7.37 -21.84 -6.50
C PHE A 30 -5.96 -21.65 -5.94
N GLU A 31 -5.81 -21.48 -4.62
CA GLU A 31 -4.51 -21.13 -4.01
C GLU A 31 -4.28 -21.76 -2.63
N TYR A 32 -5.30 -21.77 -1.75
CA TYR A 32 -5.18 -22.35 -0.41
C TYR A 32 -6.37 -23.25 -0.10
N SER A 33 -6.10 -24.48 0.34
CA SER A 33 -7.09 -25.40 0.89
C SER A 33 -6.89 -25.65 2.39
N VAL A 34 -7.94 -26.17 3.01
CA VAL A 34 -7.97 -26.72 4.36
C VAL A 34 -8.66 -28.08 4.29
N GLU A 35 -8.11 -29.09 4.94
CA GLU A 35 -8.77 -30.39 5.04
C GLU A 35 -9.76 -30.36 6.21
N ILE A 36 -11.04 -30.64 5.95
CA ILE A 36 -12.11 -30.72 6.94
C ILE A 36 -12.95 -31.97 6.63
N ASP A 37 -13.05 -32.87 7.61
CA ASP A 37 -13.75 -34.15 7.48
C ASP A 37 -13.29 -34.98 6.24
N GLY A 38 -11.99 -34.95 5.95
CA GLY A 38 -11.38 -35.67 4.82
C GLY A 38 -11.64 -35.05 3.45
N ARG A 39 -12.15 -33.81 3.38
CA ARG A 39 -12.36 -33.05 2.13
C ARG A 39 -11.52 -31.78 2.13
N ASP A 40 -10.92 -31.46 0.98
CA ASP A 40 -10.23 -30.18 0.78
C ASP A 40 -11.22 -29.07 0.45
N TRP A 41 -11.21 -28.02 1.26
CA TRP A 41 -12.05 -26.84 1.08
C TRP A 41 -11.24 -25.59 0.75
N PRO A 42 -11.70 -24.72 -0.16
CA PRO A 42 -11.18 -23.36 -0.27
C PRO A 42 -11.31 -22.65 1.07
N VAL A 43 -10.19 -22.15 1.61
CA VAL A 43 -10.15 -21.58 2.98
C VAL A 43 -11.20 -20.48 3.21
N LYS A 44 -11.48 -19.65 2.19
CA LYS A 44 -12.49 -18.59 2.30
C LYS A 44 -13.90 -19.15 2.39
N GLN A 45 -14.21 -20.16 1.58
CA GLN A 45 -15.53 -20.78 1.55
C GLN A 45 -15.80 -21.50 2.87
N ALA A 46 -14.86 -22.35 3.32
CA ALA A 46 -14.95 -23.07 4.59
C ALA A 46 -15.22 -22.12 5.77
N PHE A 47 -14.43 -21.05 5.86
CA PHE A 47 -14.58 -20.08 6.93
C PHE A 47 -15.85 -19.24 6.82
N GLY A 48 -16.25 -18.85 5.61
CA GLY A 48 -17.47 -18.06 5.38
C GLY A 48 -18.73 -18.82 5.80
N ILE A 49 -18.84 -20.09 5.40
CA ILE A 49 -19.95 -20.97 5.79
C ILE A 49 -19.93 -21.20 7.30
N ALA A 50 -18.78 -21.58 7.86
CA ALA A 50 -18.68 -21.88 9.28
C ALA A 50 -18.95 -20.65 10.17
N ALA A 51 -18.52 -19.46 9.78
CA ALA A 51 -18.73 -18.23 10.54
C ALA A 51 -20.07 -17.53 10.25
N GLY A 52 -20.82 -17.96 9.23
CA GLY A 52 -22.04 -17.30 8.76
C GLY A 52 -21.76 -15.91 8.16
N LEU A 53 -20.64 -15.77 7.46
CA LEU A 53 -20.15 -14.50 6.94
C LEU A 53 -20.09 -14.50 5.41
N ARG A 54 -20.39 -13.34 4.81
CA ARG A 54 -20.17 -13.12 3.37
C ARG A 54 -18.67 -13.19 3.07
N LEU A 55 -18.31 -13.80 1.94
CA LEU A 55 -16.91 -13.95 1.52
C LEU A 55 -16.17 -12.62 1.29
N SER A 56 -16.89 -11.49 1.13
CA SER A 56 -16.31 -10.14 1.05
C SER A 56 -15.93 -9.54 2.40
N ALA A 57 -16.44 -10.08 3.51
CA ALA A 57 -16.22 -9.53 4.85
C ALA A 57 -14.82 -9.83 5.42
N PHE A 58 -14.04 -10.69 4.77
CA PHE A 58 -12.72 -11.11 5.25
C PHE A 58 -11.80 -11.57 4.11
N THR A 59 -10.50 -11.59 4.38
CA THR A 59 -9.44 -12.02 3.44
C THR A 59 -9.09 -13.51 3.58
N SER A 60 -8.51 -14.13 2.54
CA SER A 60 -8.03 -15.53 2.57
C SER A 60 -7.04 -15.77 3.70
N GLN A 61 -6.15 -14.79 3.97
CA GLN A 61 -5.19 -14.85 5.07
C GLN A 61 -5.87 -14.86 6.45
N THR A 62 -7.00 -14.15 6.59
CA THR A 62 -7.79 -14.15 7.82
C THR A 62 -8.47 -15.51 8.01
N ALA A 63 -9.11 -16.04 6.97
CA ALA A 63 -9.71 -17.38 7.00
C ALA A 63 -8.67 -18.46 7.37
N ARG A 64 -7.52 -18.47 6.71
CA ARG A 64 -6.41 -19.40 6.98
C ARG A 64 -5.91 -19.31 8.42
N ARG A 65 -5.71 -18.09 8.92
CA ARG A 65 -5.24 -17.87 10.29
C ARG A 65 -6.23 -18.42 11.32
N GLN A 66 -7.53 -18.23 11.12
CA GLN A 66 -8.55 -18.68 12.06
C GLN A 66 -8.74 -20.20 12.01
N LEU A 67 -8.82 -20.79 10.81
CA LEU A 67 -8.94 -22.23 10.66
C LEU A 67 -7.73 -22.99 11.22
N ARG A 68 -6.50 -22.46 11.03
CA ARG A 68 -5.31 -23.02 11.66
C ARG A 68 -5.36 -22.93 13.18
N LYS A 69 -5.93 -21.85 13.73
CA LYS A 69 -6.10 -21.65 15.17
C LYS A 69 -7.13 -22.61 15.77
N LEU A 70 -8.09 -23.06 14.97
CA LEU A 70 -9.09 -24.08 15.32
C LEU A 70 -8.55 -25.51 15.19
N GLY A 71 -7.29 -25.68 14.80
CA GLY A 71 -6.63 -26.99 14.73
C GLY A 71 -6.77 -27.71 13.39
N PHE A 72 -7.31 -27.07 12.35
CA PHE A 72 -7.41 -27.69 11.03
C PHE A 72 -6.05 -27.74 10.32
N PRO A 73 -5.68 -28.90 9.75
CA PRO A 73 -4.47 -29.03 8.96
C PRO A 73 -4.60 -28.23 7.66
N MET A 74 -3.54 -27.49 7.34
CA MET A 74 -3.43 -26.70 6.12
C MET A 74 -2.58 -27.48 5.13
N THR A 75 -3.19 -27.95 4.06
CA THR A 75 -2.44 -28.58 2.98
C THR A 75 -1.86 -27.46 2.11
N ALA A 76 -0.53 -27.29 2.17
CA ALA A 76 0.19 -26.34 1.31
C ALA A 76 0.50 -26.93 -0.07
N GLU A 77 0.08 -28.17 -0.32
CA GLU A 77 0.39 -28.93 -1.52
C GLU A 77 -0.91 -29.22 -2.31
N PRO A 78 -0.93 -29.02 -3.64
CA PRO A 78 -2.05 -29.41 -4.47
C PRO A 78 -2.17 -30.94 -4.46
N SER A 79 -3.22 -31.48 -3.85
CA SER A 79 -3.45 -32.92 -3.75
C SER A 79 -3.52 -33.58 -5.14
N LEU A 80 -2.76 -34.67 -5.30
CA LEU A 80 -2.46 -35.41 -6.51
C LEU A 80 -3.68 -36.22 -7.00
N VAL A 81 -4.49 -35.62 -7.88
CA VAL A 81 -5.48 -36.33 -8.71
C VAL A 81 -4.80 -36.65 -10.06
N PRO A 82 -5.07 -37.80 -10.74
CA PRO A 82 -4.28 -38.26 -11.88
C PRO A 82 -4.12 -37.16 -12.92
N ALA A 83 -2.88 -36.97 -13.38
CA ALA A 83 -2.51 -35.88 -14.25
C ALA A 83 -3.52 -35.77 -15.41
N PRO A 84 -4.20 -34.61 -15.59
CA PRO A 84 -4.89 -34.36 -16.84
C PRO A 84 -3.89 -34.57 -17.97
N PRO A 85 -4.32 -35.01 -19.18
CA PRO A 85 -3.41 -35.21 -20.29
C PRO A 85 -2.48 -34.01 -20.35
N SER A 86 -1.18 -34.32 -20.40
CA SER A 86 -0.06 -33.38 -20.46
C SER A 86 -0.57 -32.01 -20.85
N ARG A 87 -0.38 -31.00 -19.99
CA ARG A 87 -0.47 -29.59 -20.37
C ARG A 87 0.58 -29.35 -21.47
N SER A 88 0.34 -29.88 -22.67
CA SER A 88 0.42 -29.17 -23.93
C SER A 88 0.11 -27.74 -23.56
N THR A 89 1.18 -26.95 -23.62
CA THR A 89 1.21 -25.50 -23.48
C THR A 89 -0.09 -25.02 -22.89
N ARG A 90 -0.11 -24.76 -21.58
CA ARG A 90 -1.13 -23.86 -21.03
C ARG A 90 -1.06 -22.68 -21.99
N ASN A 91 -1.99 -22.62 -22.95
CA ASN A 91 -2.16 -21.48 -23.79
C ASN A 91 -2.40 -20.44 -22.69
N SER A 92 -1.36 -19.66 -22.38
CA SER A 92 -1.54 -18.24 -22.19
C SER A 92 -2.57 -17.95 -23.27
N ARG A 93 -3.84 -17.86 -22.85
CA ARG A 93 -4.85 -17.33 -23.74
C ARG A 93 -4.30 -15.94 -23.92
N VAL A 94 -3.52 -15.77 -24.99
CA VAL A 94 -2.91 -14.50 -25.34
C VAL A 94 -4.09 -13.57 -25.27
N PHE A 95 -4.03 -12.67 -24.29
CA PHE A 95 -5.14 -11.80 -24.02
C PHE A 95 -5.26 -10.92 -25.25
N ASP A 96 -6.29 -11.20 -26.05
CA ASP A 96 -6.52 -10.52 -27.30
C ASP A 96 -7.16 -9.17 -26.99
N GLN A 97 -6.31 -8.16 -26.83
CA GLN A 97 -6.70 -6.79 -26.50
C GLN A 97 -7.67 -6.20 -27.52
N SER A 98 -7.69 -6.70 -28.77
CA SER A 98 -8.63 -6.25 -29.80
C SER A 98 -10.10 -6.58 -29.51
N ARG A 99 -10.37 -7.48 -28.55
CA ARG A 99 -11.72 -7.83 -28.09
C ARG A 99 -12.28 -6.87 -27.06
N LEU A 100 -11.47 -5.94 -26.56
CA LEU A 100 -11.95 -4.89 -25.67
C LEU A 100 -12.75 -3.88 -26.47
N HIS A 101 -13.93 -3.54 -25.95
CA HIS A 101 -14.70 -2.40 -26.40
C HIS A 101 -14.59 -1.30 -25.33
N GLU A 102 -14.44 -0.07 -25.77
CA GLU A 102 -14.48 1.08 -24.88
C GLU A 102 -15.87 1.15 -24.23
N MET A 103 -15.90 1.30 -22.90
CA MET A 103 -17.13 1.45 -22.14
C MET A 103 -17.35 2.91 -21.75
N ASP A 104 -16.37 3.47 -21.03
CA ASP A 104 -16.39 4.83 -20.52
C ASP A 104 -14.96 5.38 -20.42
N THR A 105 -14.85 6.71 -20.55
CA THR A 105 -13.59 7.43 -20.33
C THR A 105 -13.73 8.30 -19.09
N VAL A 106 -12.80 8.14 -18.16
CA VAL A 106 -12.69 8.97 -16.96
C VAL A 106 -11.40 9.78 -17.06
N SER A 107 -11.52 11.11 -16.98
CA SER A 107 -10.38 12.03 -16.86
C SER A 107 -10.48 12.75 -15.53
N ALA A 108 -9.33 12.87 -14.84
CA ALA A 108 -9.25 13.59 -13.59
C ALA A 108 -7.93 14.38 -13.56
N THR A 109 -8.00 15.69 -13.33
CA THR A 109 -6.83 16.52 -13.03
C THR A 109 -6.71 16.71 -11.53
N THR A 110 -5.50 16.97 -11.03
CA THR A 110 -5.28 17.32 -9.63
C THR A 110 -4.40 18.55 -9.55
N SER A 111 -4.87 19.59 -8.88
CA SER A 111 -4.10 20.82 -8.67
C SER A 111 -4.23 21.32 -7.24
N PHE A 112 -3.14 21.87 -6.73
CA PHE A 112 -3.03 22.47 -5.40
C PHE A 112 -1.76 23.31 -5.32
N THR A 113 -1.68 24.17 -4.32
CA THR A 113 -0.52 25.03 -4.09
C THR A 113 0.18 24.66 -2.79
N TRP A 114 1.51 24.54 -2.84
CA TRP A 114 2.33 24.38 -1.64
C TRP A 114 2.51 25.72 -0.93
N LEU A 115 2.12 25.78 0.33
CA LEU A 115 2.33 26.92 1.22
C LEU A 115 3.47 26.59 2.18
N LEU A 116 4.51 27.42 2.24
CA LEU A 116 5.60 27.25 3.19
C LEU A 116 5.08 27.49 4.61
N ALA A 117 5.15 26.48 5.47
CA ALA A 117 4.77 26.58 6.88
C ALA A 117 5.94 26.96 7.79
N GLY A 118 7.17 26.72 7.34
CA GLY A 118 8.40 27.09 8.05
C GLY A 118 9.43 25.98 8.04
N GLU A 119 10.51 26.18 8.80
CA GLU A 119 11.64 25.24 8.89
C GLU A 119 11.46 24.25 10.05
N ILE A 120 11.86 23.00 9.82
CA ILE A 120 12.00 21.97 10.86
C ILE A 120 13.40 22.09 11.45
N THR A 121 13.49 22.14 12.78
CA THR A 121 14.76 22.28 13.52
C THR A 121 14.95 21.13 14.49
N LEU A 122 16.10 21.06 15.17
CA LEU A 122 16.29 20.20 16.34
C LEU A 122 16.06 21.00 17.61
N ASP A 123 15.31 20.44 18.56
CA ASP A 123 15.21 20.98 19.92
C ASP A 123 16.48 20.68 20.75
N ASN A 124 16.54 21.21 21.97
CA ASN A 124 17.67 21.03 22.89
C ASN A 124 17.99 19.56 23.23
N ASN A 125 17.05 18.65 22.98
CA ASN A 125 17.22 17.22 23.22
C ASN A 125 17.59 16.47 21.92
N GLY A 126 17.81 17.18 20.81
CA GLY A 126 18.15 16.61 19.50
C GLY A 126 16.96 16.02 18.74
N TRP A 127 15.72 16.40 19.07
CA TRP A 127 14.51 15.88 18.40
C TRP A 127 13.95 16.87 17.39
N PRO A 128 13.33 16.41 16.30
CA PRO A 128 12.71 17.31 15.33
C PRO A 128 11.61 18.17 15.97
N ALA A 129 11.74 19.47 15.86
CA ALA A 129 10.77 20.49 16.22
C ALA A 129 10.14 21.06 14.94
N PHE A 130 8.81 21.10 14.91
CA PHE A 130 8.05 21.47 13.73
C PHE A 130 7.36 22.83 13.94
N PRO A 131 7.22 23.65 12.89
CA PRO A 131 6.39 24.85 12.96
C PRO A 131 4.92 24.48 13.22
N PRO A 132 4.12 25.38 13.82
CA PRO A 132 2.70 25.13 14.06
C PRO A 132 1.96 24.97 12.72
N LEU A 133 1.02 24.01 12.68
CA LEU A 133 0.19 23.73 11.50
C LEU A 133 -1.30 23.83 11.86
N PRO A 134 -2.19 24.08 10.88
CA PRO A 134 -3.63 24.17 11.13
C PRO A 134 -4.24 22.82 11.52
N HIS A 135 -5.36 22.88 12.27
CA HIS A 135 -6.23 21.74 12.54
C HIS A 135 -7.15 21.42 11.35
N ALA A 136 -6.54 21.10 10.22
CA ALA A 136 -7.23 20.84 8.95
C ALA A 136 -6.70 19.55 8.29
N PRO A 137 -7.51 18.89 7.44
CA PRO A 137 -6.99 17.89 6.51
C PRO A 137 -6.10 18.55 5.46
N GLY A 138 -5.13 17.82 4.93
CA GLY A 138 -4.25 18.35 3.89
C GLY A 138 -3.09 17.43 3.54
N LEU A 139 -2.28 17.92 2.61
CA LEU A 139 -0.98 17.38 2.26
C LEU A 139 0.12 18.14 3.01
N TYR A 140 1.26 17.48 3.21
CA TYR A 140 2.48 18.11 3.69
C TYR A 140 3.69 17.56 2.93
N ARG A 141 4.72 18.40 2.79
CA ARG A 141 5.98 18.08 2.13
C ARG A 141 7.14 18.48 3.03
N PHE A 142 8.07 17.56 3.24
CA PHE A 142 9.40 17.86 3.77
C PHE A 142 10.35 18.03 2.59
N SER A 143 11.05 19.15 2.53
CA SER A 143 12.06 19.45 1.52
C SER A 143 13.41 19.59 2.20
N PHE A 144 14.23 18.55 2.08
CA PHE A 144 15.60 18.51 2.57
C PHE A 144 16.48 19.26 1.59
N ARG A 145 17.10 20.35 2.05
CA ARG A 145 17.98 21.18 1.26
C ARG A 145 19.29 20.42 1.00
N PRO A 146 19.84 20.44 -0.21
CA PRO A 146 21.08 19.73 -0.49
C PRO A 146 22.23 20.28 0.36
N LEU A 147 23.09 19.40 0.87
CA LEU A 147 24.25 19.79 1.68
C LEU A 147 25.38 20.36 0.81
N GLU A 148 25.43 19.96 -0.45
CA GLU A 148 26.38 20.43 -1.45
C GLU A 148 25.64 21.19 -2.56
N GLN A 149 26.25 22.24 -3.10
CA GLN A 149 25.60 23.09 -4.13
C GLN A 149 25.26 22.35 -5.43
N ALA A 150 25.91 21.23 -5.72
CA ALA A 150 25.70 20.42 -6.93
C ALA A 150 24.73 19.24 -6.72
N GLY A 151 24.23 19.03 -5.49
CA GLY A 151 23.31 17.94 -5.18
C GLY A 151 21.85 18.32 -5.40
N GLY A 152 21.06 17.39 -5.95
CA GLY A 152 19.61 17.48 -5.90
C GLY A 152 19.11 17.42 -4.45
N GLY A 153 18.08 18.21 -4.12
CA GLY A 153 17.43 18.13 -2.81
C GLY A 153 16.67 16.81 -2.65
N THR A 154 16.23 16.50 -1.44
CA THR A 154 15.41 15.32 -1.18
C THR A 154 14.02 15.74 -0.73
N VAL A 155 12.96 15.04 -1.16
CA VAL A 155 11.58 15.36 -0.79
C VAL A 155 10.83 14.16 -0.24
N TYR A 156 9.97 14.42 0.73
CA TYR A 156 8.99 13.46 1.23
C TYR A 156 7.62 14.13 1.25
N VAL A 157 6.60 13.48 0.68
CA VAL A 157 5.22 13.95 0.68
C VAL A 157 4.35 13.02 1.50
N GLY A 158 3.36 13.55 2.20
CA GLY A 158 2.29 12.72 2.75
C GLY A 158 1.00 13.49 2.98
N GLU A 159 -0.03 12.78 3.44
CA GLU A 159 -1.33 13.34 3.80
C GLU A 159 -1.69 13.14 5.28
N SER A 160 -2.63 13.96 5.75
CA SER A 160 -3.25 13.80 7.06
C SER A 160 -4.68 14.32 7.04
N VAL A 161 -5.54 13.73 7.88
CA VAL A 161 -6.84 14.31 8.26
C VAL A 161 -6.68 15.48 9.24
N ASN A 162 -5.52 15.61 9.86
CA ASN A 162 -5.20 16.67 10.81
C ASN A 162 -3.71 16.99 10.75
N LEU A 163 -3.34 18.07 10.07
CA LEU A 163 -1.95 18.48 9.87
C LEU A 163 -1.25 18.80 11.20
N ALA A 164 -1.91 19.51 12.13
CA ALA A 164 -1.37 19.84 13.45
C ALA A 164 -0.82 18.64 14.24
N ARG A 165 -1.43 17.46 14.07
CA ARG A 165 -0.98 16.23 14.76
C ARG A 165 0.23 15.57 14.08
N ARG A 166 0.50 15.88 12.83
CA ARG A 166 1.43 15.08 12.01
C ARG A 166 2.88 15.24 12.45
N GLY A 167 3.32 16.46 12.80
CA GLY A 167 4.67 16.69 13.32
C GLY A 167 4.96 15.86 14.58
N SER A 168 3.97 15.72 15.47
CA SER A 168 4.10 14.93 16.70
C SER A 168 4.36 13.44 16.44
N ASN A 169 3.78 12.89 15.36
CA ASN A 169 3.99 11.49 15.00
C ASN A 169 5.45 11.24 14.61
N TYR A 170 6.07 12.15 13.86
CA TYR A 170 7.47 12.06 13.48
C TYR A 170 8.40 12.33 14.65
N ARG A 171 8.13 13.39 15.44
CA ARG A 171 8.93 13.71 16.63
C ARG A 171 8.99 12.56 17.63
N ASN A 172 7.88 11.84 17.81
CA ASN A 172 7.75 10.76 18.79
C ASN A 172 8.05 9.36 18.23
N ALA A 173 8.45 9.23 16.96
CA ALA A 173 8.81 7.96 16.34
C ALA A 173 10.25 7.51 16.68
N LYS A 174 10.58 7.53 17.98
CA LYS A 174 11.92 7.35 18.54
C LYS A 174 12.36 5.89 18.61
N THR A 175 11.40 5.00 18.86
CA THR A 175 11.69 3.62 19.27
C THR A 175 11.51 2.63 18.14
N ASP A 176 12.34 1.58 18.17
CA ASP A 176 12.29 0.53 17.18
C ASP A 176 11.14 -0.50 17.37
N ARG A 177 10.27 -0.29 18.37
CA ARG A 177 9.19 -1.20 18.77
C ARG A 177 7.81 -0.85 18.15
N SER A 178 7.70 0.28 17.45
CA SER A 178 6.44 0.73 16.84
C SER A 178 6.20 0.12 15.45
N ARG A 179 4.94 -0.22 15.14
CA ARG A 179 4.47 -0.65 13.80
C ARG A 179 4.54 0.47 12.75
N GLN A 180 4.83 1.71 13.14
CA GLN A 180 4.89 2.88 12.25
C GLN A 180 6.25 2.99 11.54
N ARG A 181 6.51 2.09 10.58
CA ARG A 181 7.78 2.03 9.84
C ARG A 181 8.13 3.35 9.13
N THR A 182 7.16 3.97 8.44
CA THR A 182 7.38 5.24 7.71
C THR A 182 7.74 6.37 8.66
N SER A 183 6.98 6.58 9.74
CA SER A 183 7.25 7.67 10.70
C SER A 183 8.66 7.58 11.26
N ARG A 184 9.15 6.37 11.52
CA ARG A 184 10.50 6.14 12.06
C ARG A 184 11.59 6.38 11.04
N ARG A 185 11.41 5.92 9.80
CA ARG A 185 12.38 6.17 8.72
C ARG A 185 12.54 7.67 8.51
N ILE A 186 11.44 8.39 8.41
CA ILE A 186 11.44 9.85 8.23
C ILE A 186 11.98 10.56 9.49
N HIS A 187 11.68 10.08 10.70
CA HIS A 187 12.30 10.59 11.92
C HIS A 187 13.83 10.49 11.88
N LYS A 188 14.36 9.31 11.55
CA LYS A 188 15.82 9.09 11.45
C LYS A 188 16.45 9.99 10.39
N GLU A 189 15.78 10.17 9.25
CA GLU A 189 16.28 11.04 8.18
C GLU A 189 16.30 12.52 8.58
N LEU A 190 15.23 13.01 9.22
CA LEU A 190 15.17 14.38 9.76
C LEU A 190 16.31 14.63 10.75
N VAL A 191 16.48 13.73 11.74
CA VAL A 191 17.53 13.89 12.75
C VAL A 191 18.91 13.85 12.12
N ARG A 192 19.18 12.88 11.23
CA ARG A 192 20.47 12.75 10.55
C ARG A 192 20.81 13.99 9.74
N HIS A 193 19.89 14.46 8.91
CA HIS A 193 20.11 15.60 8.02
C HIS A 193 20.29 16.92 8.78
N LEU A 194 19.47 17.17 9.81
CA LEU A 194 19.58 18.38 10.63
C LEU A 194 20.85 18.37 11.50
N ALA A 195 21.27 17.21 12.01
CA ALA A 195 22.46 17.09 12.88
C ALA A 195 23.77 17.42 12.16
N ILE A 196 23.82 17.27 10.84
CA ILE A 196 24.97 17.64 10.00
C ILE A 196 24.87 19.06 9.43
N GLY A 197 23.91 19.86 9.92
CA GLY A 197 23.73 21.27 9.52
C GLY A 197 22.87 21.47 8.27
N GLY A 198 22.25 20.43 7.74
CA GLY A 198 21.29 20.54 6.65
C GLY A 198 19.99 21.21 7.10
N GLY A 199 19.27 21.82 6.17
CA GLY A 199 18.00 22.49 6.44
C GLY A 199 16.82 21.73 5.86
N VAL A 200 15.67 21.74 6.55
CA VAL A 200 14.46 21.05 6.09
C VAL A 200 13.25 21.97 6.14
N ASP A 201 12.69 22.28 4.99
CA ASP A 201 11.47 23.09 4.88
C ASP A 201 10.22 22.20 4.97
N LEU A 202 9.21 22.69 5.70
CA LEU A 202 7.87 22.10 5.77
C LEU A 202 6.90 22.96 4.95
N SER A 203 6.34 22.39 3.89
CA SER A 203 5.24 22.99 3.13
C SER A 203 3.94 22.20 3.32
N ILE A 204 2.79 22.85 3.20
CA ILE A 204 1.46 22.21 3.28
C ILE A 204 0.57 22.61 2.11
N ALA A 205 -0.45 21.80 1.82
CA ALA A 205 -1.55 22.17 0.95
C ALA A 205 -2.87 21.76 1.63
N THR A 206 -3.76 22.72 1.84
CA THR A 206 -5.06 22.52 2.51
C THR A 206 -6.24 22.49 1.54
N ASP A 207 -6.00 22.95 0.32
CA ASP A 207 -7.00 23.08 -0.73
C ASP A 207 -6.50 22.31 -1.95
N VAL A 208 -7.30 21.34 -2.40
CA VAL A 208 -7.01 20.53 -3.58
C VAL A 208 -8.22 20.57 -4.49
N VAL A 209 -7.99 20.87 -5.76
CA VAL A 209 -8.98 20.78 -6.83
C VAL A 209 -8.77 19.46 -7.56
N LEU A 210 -9.82 18.64 -7.65
CA LEU A 210 -9.83 17.45 -8.49
C LEU A 210 -10.78 17.69 -9.66
N GLY A 211 -10.21 17.85 -10.85
CA GLY A 211 -10.95 18.17 -12.04
C GLY A 211 -11.59 16.94 -12.67
N VAL A 212 -12.73 16.52 -12.15
CA VAL A 212 -13.80 16.00 -13.03
C VAL A 212 -14.61 17.18 -13.58
N ASP A 213 -14.78 18.25 -12.77
CA ASP A 213 -15.45 19.51 -13.14
C ASP A 213 -14.69 20.79 -12.70
N GLY A 214 -13.48 20.66 -12.13
CA GLY A 214 -12.63 21.78 -11.71
C GLY A 214 -12.93 22.37 -10.32
N GLU A 215 -13.81 21.73 -9.55
CA GLU A 215 -14.20 22.19 -8.22
C GLU A 215 -13.27 21.70 -7.09
N PRO A 216 -13.09 22.49 -6.01
CA PRO A 216 -12.40 22.04 -4.80
C PRO A 216 -13.04 20.78 -4.23
N VAL A 217 -12.20 19.81 -3.82
CA VAL A 217 -12.68 18.57 -3.19
C VAL A 217 -12.41 18.59 -1.69
N ASP A 218 -13.39 18.06 -0.95
CA ASP A 218 -13.29 17.87 0.49
C ASP A 218 -12.16 16.90 0.85
N LEU A 219 -11.07 17.46 1.38
CA LEU A 219 -9.93 16.69 1.85
C LEU A 219 -10.22 15.83 3.07
N ARG A 220 -11.43 15.79 3.64
CA ARG A 220 -11.80 14.74 4.61
C ARG A 220 -11.90 13.36 3.94
N TRP A 221 -12.12 13.31 2.63
CA TRP A 221 -12.14 12.06 1.87
C TRP A 221 -10.73 11.50 1.67
N LYS A 222 -10.53 10.24 2.09
CA LYS A 222 -9.23 9.56 1.99
C LYS A 222 -8.80 9.38 0.52
N SER A 223 -9.74 9.07 -0.37
CA SER A 223 -9.48 8.94 -1.80
C SER A 223 -8.93 10.23 -2.40
N ALA A 224 -9.54 11.37 -2.08
CA ALA A 224 -9.10 12.68 -2.54
C ALA A 224 -7.66 12.99 -2.08
N ARG A 225 -7.37 12.82 -0.78
CA ARG A 225 -6.01 13.02 -0.25
C ARG A 225 -4.98 12.07 -0.86
N ARG A 226 -5.36 10.80 -1.09
CA ARG A 226 -4.47 9.80 -1.69
C ARG A 226 -4.17 10.09 -3.16
N LEU A 227 -5.16 10.52 -3.92
CA LEU A 227 -4.97 10.92 -5.30
C LEU A 227 -4.02 12.12 -5.39
N ALA A 228 -4.21 13.12 -4.53
CA ALA A 228 -3.36 14.31 -4.49
C ALA A 228 -1.93 14.03 -4.00
N GLU A 229 -1.77 13.17 -3.00
CA GLU A 229 -0.45 12.69 -2.56
C GLU A 229 0.28 11.95 -3.69
N ASN A 230 -0.39 11.02 -4.35
CA ASN A 230 0.23 10.27 -5.45
C ASN A 230 0.59 11.17 -6.63
N ALA A 231 -0.27 12.14 -6.98
CA ALA A 231 0.05 13.15 -7.99
C ALA A 231 1.30 13.97 -7.60
N ALA A 232 1.41 14.38 -6.33
CA ALA A 232 2.58 15.10 -5.84
C ALA A 232 3.87 14.27 -5.91
N VAL A 233 3.80 12.98 -5.53
CA VAL A 233 4.94 12.05 -5.57
C VAL A 233 5.38 11.82 -7.02
N LEU A 234 4.45 11.53 -7.91
CA LEU A 234 4.73 11.33 -9.33
C LEU A 234 5.38 12.56 -9.97
N LEU A 235 4.84 13.76 -9.71
CA LEU A 235 5.42 15.00 -10.23
C LEU A 235 6.84 15.23 -9.70
N ALA A 236 7.09 14.93 -8.42
CA ALA A 236 8.45 15.04 -7.86
C ALA A 236 9.42 14.01 -8.47
N GLN A 237 8.94 12.81 -8.82
CA GLN A 237 9.75 11.80 -9.51
C GLN A 237 10.05 12.21 -10.96
N LEU A 238 9.08 12.80 -11.66
CA LEU A 238 9.22 13.27 -13.05
C LEU A 238 10.12 14.51 -13.19
N ASP A 239 10.12 15.38 -12.18
CA ASP A 239 11.02 16.55 -12.11
C ASP A 239 12.49 16.13 -12.21
N GLY A 240 12.85 14.96 -11.66
CA GLY A 240 14.19 14.36 -11.78
C GLY A 240 15.30 15.10 -11.04
N GLU A 241 15.08 16.34 -10.60
CA GLU A 241 16.04 17.16 -9.85
C GLU A 241 16.14 16.77 -8.38
N LYS A 242 15.15 16.05 -7.83
CA LYS A 242 15.06 15.73 -6.41
C LYS A 242 14.87 14.25 -6.16
N GLU A 243 15.58 13.73 -5.16
CA GLU A 243 15.33 12.37 -4.68
C GLU A 243 14.01 12.31 -3.92
N VAL A 244 13.16 11.32 -4.21
CA VAL A 244 11.86 11.16 -3.56
C VAL A 244 11.93 10.03 -2.53
N LEU A 245 11.74 10.35 -1.25
CA LEU A 245 11.78 9.38 -0.14
C LEU A 245 10.52 8.53 -0.02
N ASN A 246 9.43 8.90 -0.68
CA ASN A 246 8.24 8.07 -0.72
C ASN A 246 8.61 6.73 -1.35
N ILE A 247 8.44 5.64 -0.59
CA ILE A 247 8.60 4.30 -1.15
C ILE A 247 7.27 3.98 -1.79
N ASP A 248 7.23 3.94 -3.12
CA ASP A 248 6.18 3.21 -3.83
C ASP A 248 6.35 1.75 -3.46
N ALA A 249 5.38 1.20 -2.73
CA ALA A 249 5.45 -0.15 -2.20
C ALA A 249 5.64 -1.24 -3.28
N ASP A 250 5.42 -0.89 -4.55
CA ASP A 250 5.38 -1.82 -5.68
C ASP A 250 6.56 -1.68 -6.67
N LEU A 251 7.44 -0.68 -6.55
CA LEU A 251 8.56 -0.46 -7.49
C LEU A 251 9.93 -0.95 -6.99
N GLY A 252 9.98 -1.59 -5.81
CA GLY A 252 11.23 -2.12 -5.23
C GLY A 252 11.88 -3.31 -5.97
N SER A 253 11.38 -3.70 -7.15
CA SER A 253 11.91 -4.84 -7.92
C SER A 253 11.64 -4.77 -9.42
N ALA A 254 11.52 -3.58 -10.01
CA ALA A 254 11.58 -3.45 -11.46
C ALA A 254 13.05 -3.21 -11.85
N GLU A 255 13.74 -4.30 -12.22
CA GLU A 255 15.01 -4.23 -12.94
C GLU A 255 14.90 -3.25 -14.10
N SER A 256 16.00 -2.54 -14.36
CA SER A 256 16.13 -1.63 -15.48
C SER A 256 15.71 -2.34 -16.77
N ILE A 257 14.66 -1.84 -17.42
CA ILE A 257 14.46 -2.10 -18.83
C ILE A 257 15.54 -1.29 -19.54
N GLY A 258 16.74 -1.85 -19.55
CA GLY A 258 17.84 -1.42 -20.38
C GLY A 258 17.44 -1.67 -21.82
N ASP A 259 17.17 -0.57 -22.52
CA ASP A 259 17.18 -0.48 -23.96
C ASP A 259 18.50 -1.07 -24.50
N LYS A 260 18.43 -2.30 -25.00
CA LYS A 260 19.38 -2.83 -25.98
C LYS A 260 18.59 -3.10 -27.25
N GLY A 261 18.39 -2.04 -28.02
CA GLY A 261 18.08 -2.15 -29.44
C GLY A 261 19.07 -3.09 -30.17
N PRO A 262 18.61 -3.78 -31.23
CA PRO A 262 19.35 -4.86 -31.86
C PRO A 262 20.62 -4.35 -32.55
N ALA A 263 21.71 -5.10 -32.35
CA ALA A 263 22.96 -4.93 -33.07
C ALA A 263 22.73 -5.19 -34.57
N ASN A 264 22.90 -4.14 -35.38
CA ASN A 264 23.06 -4.30 -36.82
C ASN A 264 24.44 -4.89 -37.09
N GLU A 265 24.48 -6.15 -37.53
CA GLU A 265 25.57 -6.70 -38.32
C GLU A 265 25.66 -5.93 -39.64
N ILE A 266 26.71 -5.14 -39.80
CA ILE A 266 27.19 -4.73 -41.12
C ILE A 266 28.36 -5.65 -41.45
N THR A 267 28.08 -6.69 -42.24
CA THR A 267 29.08 -7.35 -43.06
C THR A 267 29.30 -6.49 -44.30
N LEU A 268 30.55 -6.09 -44.57
CA LEU A 268 31.16 -5.94 -45.90
C LEU A 268 32.56 -5.31 -45.75
N GLY A 269 33.60 -6.07 -46.12
CA GLY A 269 35.00 -5.62 -46.15
C GLY A 269 35.95 -6.76 -45.81
#